data_AF-A0A7V0JTA4-F1
#
_entry.id   AF-A0A7V0JTA4-F1
#
_cell.length_a   1.000
_cell.length_b   1.000
_cell.length_c   1.000
_cell.angle_alpha   90.00
_cell.angle_beta   90.00
_cell.angle_gamma   90.00
#
_symmetry.space_group_name_H-M   'P 1'
#
loop_
_entity.id
_entity.type
_entity.pdbx_description
1 polymer ?
#
loop_
_entity_poly.entity_id
_entity_poly.type
_entity_poly.pdbx_seq_one_letter_code
_entity_poly.pdbx_strand_id
1 'polypeptide(L)' 'MNVKLTLRMDETVVRKAKMEAKCRGKSVSRMVAEFIDSLNSRSISPKSLPPTTASLVGILKGQDVSEDDYKLHLREKYL' A
#
# COMPACT_ATOMS: atom_id res chain seq x y z
N MET A 1 -24.51 -0.58 -7.15
CA MET A 1 -25.02 -1.51 -8.19
C MET A 1 -24.31 -2.85 -8.03
N ASN A 2 -25.01 -3.97 -8.19
CA ASN A 2 -24.39 -5.31 -8.16
C ASN A 2 -24.18 -5.81 -9.59
N VAL A 3 -22.94 -6.14 -9.95
CA VAL A 3 -22.56 -6.69 -11.25
C VAL A 3 -22.06 -8.12 -11.05
N LYS A 4 -22.42 -9.04 -11.96
CA LYS A 4 -21.95 -10.43 -11.93
C LYS A 4 -20.72 -10.60 -12.84
N LEU A 5 -19.65 -11.14 -12.27
CA LEU A 5 -18.47 -11.61 -13.00
C LEU A 5 -18.56 -13.14 -13.16
N THR A 6 -18.48 -13.64 -14.39
CA THR A 6 -18.45 -15.09 -14.69
C THR A 6 -17.05 -15.48 -15.11
N LEU A 7 -16.46 -16.46 -14.43
CA LEU A 7 -15.09 -16.94 -14.67
C LEU A 7 -15.13 -18.39 -15.16
N ARG A 8 -14.33 -18.70 -16.18
CA ARG A 8 -14.09 -20.09 -16.61
C ARG A 8 -12.90 -20.63 -15.81
N MET A 9 -13.11 -21.75 -15.13
CA MET A 9 -12.09 -22.40 -14.29
C MET A 9 -12.39 -23.89 -14.16
N ASP A 10 -11.37 -24.67 -13.81
CA ASP A 10 -11.52 -26.10 -13.60
C ASP A 10 -12.45 -26.40 -12.41
N GLU A 11 -13.21 -27.48 -12.51
CA GLU A 11 -14.15 -27.90 -11.47
C GLU A 11 -13.47 -28.13 -10.12
N THR A 12 -12.24 -28.65 -10.13
CA THR A 12 -11.44 -28.88 -8.92
C THR A 12 -11.13 -27.58 -8.19
N VAL A 13 -10.93 -26.48 -8.93
CA VAL A 13 -10.69 -25.13 -8.40
C VAL A 13 -11.98 -24.56 -7.81
N VAL A 14 -13.11 -24.70 -8.51
CA VAL A 14 -14.44 -24.29 -8.00
C VAL A 14 -14.74 -24.97 -6.65
N ARG A 15 -14.45 -26.27 -6.55
CA ARG A 15 -14.69 -27.05 -5.32
C ARG A 15 -13.83 -26.54 -4.16
N LYS A 16 -12.53 -26.31 -4.40
CA LYS A 16 -11.61 -25.74 -3.39
C LYS A 16 -12.08 -24.37 -2.92
N ALA A 17 -12.46 -23.49 -3.85
CA ALA A 17 -12.96 -22.15 -3.52
C ALA A 17 -14.21 -22.20 -2.62
N LYS A 18 -15.17 -23.08 -2.92
CA LYS A 18 -16.37 -23.26 -2.09
C LYS A 18 -16.05 -23.78 -0.69
N MET A 19 -15.12 -24.74 -0.57
CA MET A 19 -14.70 -25.26 0.75
C MET A 19 -14.05 -24.15 1.59
N GLU A 20 -13.10 -23.42 1.02
CA GLU A 20 -12.44 -22.28 1.71
C GLU A 20 -13.45 -21.22 2.13
N ALA A 21 -14.44 -20.93 1.27
CA ALA A 21 -15.45 -19.92 1.54
C ALA A 21 -16.32 -20.34 2.74
N LYS A 22 -16.71 -21.62 2.78
CA LYS A 22 -17.45 -22.21 3.90
C LYS A 22 -16.64 -22.17 5.19
N CYS A 23 -15.38 -22.59 5.17
CA CYS A 23 -14.50 -22.56 6.34
C CYS A 23 -14.34 -21.14 6.92
N ARG A 24 -14.34 -20.13 6.05
CA ARG A 24 -14.20 -18.71 6.43
C ARG A 24 -15.53 -18.01 6.70
N GLY A 25 -16.67 -18.71 6.56
CA GLY A 25 -18.01 -18.12 6.75
C GLY A 25 -18.36 -17.04 5.73
N LYS A 26 -17.80 -17.09 4.51
CA LYS A 26 -18.02 -16.10 3.44
C LYS A 26 -18.57 -16.76 2.18
N SER A 27 -19.17 -15.97 1.29
CA SER A 27 -19.46 -16.43 -0.07
C SER A 27 -18.19 -16.42 -0.92
N VAL A 28 -18.16 -17.25 -1.98
CA VAL A 28 -17.06 -17.23 -2.97
C VAL A 28 -16.94 -15.85 -3.61
N SER A 29 -18.06 -15.21 -3.93
CA SER A 29 -18.07 -13.85 -4.48
C SER A 29 -17.40 -12.82 -3.56
N ARG A 30 -17.66 -12.90 -2.24
CA ARG A 30 -17.06 -12.00 -1.25
C ARG A 30 -15.56 -12.27 -1.10
N MET A 31 -15.16 -13.54 -1.04
CA MET A 31 -13.74 -13.90 -0.96
C MET A 31 -12.96 -13.39 -2.18
N VAL A 32 -13.51 -13.56 -3.39
CA VAL A 32 -12.88 -13.11 -4.63
C VAL A 32 -12.86 -11.58 -4.69
N ALA A 33 -13.91 -10.89 -4.26
CA ALA A 33 -13.93 -9.43 -4.18
C ALA A 33 -12.81 -8.91 -3.25
N GLU A 34 -12.71 -9.46 -2.03
CA GLU A 34 -11.65 -9.09 -1.08
C GLU A 34 -10.25 -9.36 -1.64
N PHE A 35 -10.06 -10.47 -2.38
CA PHE A 35 -8.81 -10.74 -3.07
C PHE A 35 -8.50 -9.69 -4.15
N ILE A 36 -9.45 -9.37 -5.02
CA ILE A 36 -9.27 -8.36 -6.08
C ILE A 36 -9.00 -6.98 -5.47
N ASP A 37 -9.71 -6.59 -4.41
CA ASP A 37 -9.46 -5.36 -3.68
C ASP A 37 -8.05 -5.33 -3.07
N SER A 38 -7.57 -6.47 -2.56
CA SER A 38 -6.20 -6.58 -2.06
C SER A 38 -5.14 -6.36 -3.15
N LEU A 39 -5.42 -6.74 -4.41
CA LEU A 39 -4.50 -6.48 -5.53
C LEU A 39 -4.37 -4.99 -5.82
N ASN A 40 -5.46 -4.24 -5.68
CA ASN A 40 -5.49 -2.79 -5.89
C ASN A 40 -4.82 -1.99 -4.74
N SER A 41 -4.65 -2.59 -3.56
CA SER A 41 -3.83 -1.98 -2.49
C SER A 41 -2.33 -1.91 -2.82
N ARG A 42 -1.91 -2.62 -3.88
CA ARG A 42 -0.55 -2.56 -4.44
C ARG A 42 -0.43 -1.53 -5.56
N SER A 43 -1.52 -0.89 -5.98
CA SER A 43 -1.39 0.40 -6.63
C SER A 43 -0.75 1.32 -5.60
N ILE A 44 0.50 1.65 -5.88
CA ILE A 44 1.23 2.71 -5.25
C ILE A 44 0.42 3.98 -5.55
N SER A 45 -0.66 4.22 -4.79
CA SER A 45 -0.78 5.57 -4.28
C SER A 45 0.57 5.78 -3.60
N PRO A 46 1.39 6.76 -4.00
CA PRO A 46 2.40 7.20 -3.08
C PRO A 46 1.58 7.46 -1.82
N LYS A 47 1.76 6.66 -0.76
CA LYS A 47 1.15 6.96 0.54
C LYS A 47 1.44 8.42 0.69
N SER A 48 0.40 9.26 0.58
CA SER A 48 0.60 10.70 0.57
C SER A 48 1.40 10.94 1.82
N LEU A 49 2.66 11.34 1.64
CA LEU A 49 3.52 11.53 2.78
C LEU A 49 2.77 12.47 3.71
N PRO A 50 2.78 12.25 5.04
CA PRO A 50 2.21 13.22 5.96
C PRO A 50 2.72 14.61 5.56
N PRO A 51 1.90 15.66 5.61
CA PRO A 51 2.19 16.95 4.97
C PRO A 51 3.58 17.49 5.35
N THR A 52 4.00 17.30 6.60
CA THR A 52 5.34 17.61 7.08
C THR A 52 6.43 16.83 6.33
N THR A 53 6.32 15.50 6.25
CA THR A 53 7.30 14.67 5.53
C THR A 53 7.29 14.96 4.03
N ALA A 54 6.11 15.20 3.43
CA ALA A 54 5.99 15.60 2.03
C ALA A 54 6.75 16.90 1.74
N SER A 55 6.68 17.87 2.66
CA SER A 55 7.39 19.15 2.52
C SER A 55 8.90 19.01 2.61
N LEU A 56 9.42 18.06 3.40
CA LEU A 56 10.85 17.91 3.66
C LEU A 56 11.56 17.00 2.65
N VAL A 57 10.85 16.05 2.04
CA VAL A 57 11.45 15.08 1.11
C VAL A 57 12.01 15.80 -0.11
N GLY A 58 13.31 15.61 -0.35
CA GLY A 58 14.01 16.14 -1.53
C GLY A 58 14.59 17.54 -1.38
N ILE A 59 14.37 18.24 -0.27
CA ILE A 59 14.93 19.60 -0.05
C ILE A 59 16.46 19.62 -0.16
N LEU A 60 17.15 18.57 0.30
CA LEU A 60 18.61 18.46 0.26
C LEU A 60 19.14 17.70 -0.96
N LYS A 61 18.29 17.40 -1.96
CA LYS A 61 18.71 16.59 -3.11
C LYS A 61 19.71 17.38 -3.96
N GLY A 62 20.91 16.82 -4.13
CA GLY A 62 21.99 17.44 -4.91
C GLY A 62 22.77 18.52 -4.16
N GLN A 63 22.51 18.70 -2.87
CA GLN A 63 23.32 19.53 -1.99
C GLN A 63 24.36 18.63 -1.30
N ASP A 64 25.61 19.09 -1.22
CA ASP A 64 26.68 18.42 -0.47
C ASP A 64 26.66 18.92 0.97
N VAL A 65 25.72 18.42 1.76
CA VAL A 65 25.53 18.81 3.16
C VAL A 65 25.87 17.63 4.04
N SER A 66 26.75 17.86 5.00
CA SER A 66 27.22 16.89 5.97
C SER A 66 26.63 17.13 7.36
N GLU A 67 26.85 16.18 8.26
CA GLU A 67 26.47 16.33 9.67
C GLU A 67 27.25 17.48 10.36
N ASP A 68 28.46 17.78 9.89
CA ASP A 68 29.30 18.83 10.46
C ASP A 68 28.75 20.23 10.13
N ASP A 69 28.16 20.40 8.95
CA ASP A 69 27.44 21.64 8.58
C ASP A 69 26.26 21.90 9.52
N TYR A 70 25.53 20.84 9.88
CA TYR A 70 24.45 20.92 10.87
C TYR A 70 24.97 21.29 12.26
N LYS A 71 26.08 20.68 12.71
CA LYS A 71 26.71 21.01 14.01
C LYS A 71 27.24 22.43 14.04
N LEU A 72 27.81 22.93 12.95
CA LEU A 72 28.28 24.31 12.84
C LEU A 72 27.09 25.28 12.94
N HIS A 73 26.01 25.04 12.19
CA HIS A 73 24.78 25.83 12.28
C HIS A 73 24.24 25.89 13.71
N LEU A 74 24.22 24.76 14.43
CA LEU A 74 23.77 24.72 15.82
C LEU A 74 24.66 25.56 16.75
N ARG A 75 25.98 25.58 16.51
CA ARG A 75 26.86 26.46 17.28
C ARG A 75 26.51 27.91 17.01
N GLU A 76 26.55 28.36 15.76
CA GLU A 76 26.27 29.76 15.41
C GLU A 76 24.89 30.27 15.87
N LYS A 77 23.90 29.37 15.92
CA LYS A 77 22.54 29.72 16.32
C LYS A 77 22.35 29.89 17.83
N TYR A 78 23.12 29.15 18.63
CA TYR A 78 22.88 29.02 20.08
C TYR A 78 24.08 29.40 20.96
N LEU A 79 25.27 29.57 20.40
CA LEU A 79 26.53 29.94 21.05
C LEU A 79 27.08 31.23 20.45
#